data_AF-A0A939WI75-F1
#
_entry.id   AF-A0A939WI75-F1
#
_cell.length_a   1.000
_cell.length_b   1.000
_cell.length_c   1.000
_cell.angle_alpha   90.00
_cell.angle_beta   90.00
_cell.angle_gamma   90.00
#
_symmetry.space_group_name_H-M   'P 1'
#
loop_
_entity.id
_entity.type
_entity.pdbx_description
1 polymer ?
#
loop_
_entity_poly.entity_id
_entity_poly.type
_entity_poly.pdbx_seq_one_letter_code
_entity_poly.pdbx_strand_id
1 'polypeptide(L)'
;MQVGSRLCLWKSKGVGTEIVVEMTQSTGLYLKFVFNAADGRDVRISWGDGSADELGFVSSDMSCGHTYLAYGKYRIVFSGARSIGFRNLDGQSQYSYDAAILSFVDYSGDIIGSRSGAFKKAVNLERFIAPNCRWMGQRDFAYCSKLKEVLIGRNDICYDGTFQYCSALEKYTTETTGTCWSYVWQGCTKLKELRLGSVYQFATRDFDNTPNLMDIWISDKTIDQIQQKAASGNIVAGYGARFPWNANSNCRFHGTDGIVRADGTVLERFRNN
;
A
#
# COMPACT_ATOMS: atom_id res chain seq x y z
N MET A 1 19.22 -14.22 2.79
CA MET A 1 18.47 -14.08 4.05
C MET A 1 18.31 -12.58 4.30
N GLN A 2 17.22 -11.96 3.85
CA GLN A 2 17.03 -10.51 3.95
C GLN A 2 15.95 -10.27 4.99
N VAL A 3 16.41 -9.90 6.18
CA VAL A 3 15.62 -9.59 7.36
C VAL A 3 14.96 -8.22 7.14
N GLY A 4 13.73 -8.25 6.65
CA GLY A 4 12.87 -7.08 6.65
C GLY A 4 12.23 -6.95 8.03
N SER A 5 12.67 -5.98 8.84
CA SER A 5 11.85 -5.51 9.98
C SER A 5 10.49 -5.04 9.46
N ARG A 6 9.48 -4.77 10.30
CA ARG A 6 8.08 -4.52 9.85
C ARG A 6 7.62 -3.09 10.06
N LEU A 7 8.56 -2.17 10.02
CA LEU A 7 8.28 -0.76 10.20
C LEU A 7 7.84 -0.09 8.90
N CYS A 8 6.84 0.75 9.03
CA CYS A 8 6.73 1.96 8.25
C CYS A 8 7.93 2.88 8.60
N LEU A 9 8.80 3.19 7.64
CA LEU A 9 9.94 4.09 7.81
C LEU A 9 9.50 5.51 7.43
N TRP A 10 9.74 6.50 8.29
CA TRP A 10 9.39 7.89 8.02
C TRP A 10 10.63 8.78 7.85
N LYS A 11 10.48 9.95 7.22
CA LYS A 11 11.47 11.05 7.24
C LYS A 11 11.16 12.05 8.37
N SER A 12 12.16 12.88 8.69
CA SER A 12 12.28 13.78 9.86
C SER A 12 11.33 15.00 9.88
N LYS A 13 10.11 14.87 9.35
CA LYS A 13 9.13 15.98 9.26
C LYS A 13 7.66 15.56 9.41
N GLY A 14 7.36 14.26 9.57
CA GLY A 14 5.98 13.76 9.54
C GLY A 14 5.09 14.34 10.64
N VAL A 15 4.02 15.04 10.25
CA VAL A 15 3.03 15.66 11.14
C VAL A 15 1.93 14.65 11.49
N GLY A 16 2.33 13.65 12.28
CA GLY A 16 1.43 12.67 12.89
C GLY A 16 0.93 11.53 12.00
N THR A 17 0.44 10.49 12.66
CA THR A 17 -0.22 9.31 12.08
C THR A 17 -1.63 9.24 12.60
N GLU A 18 -2.58 8.94 11.72
CA GLU A 18 -3.91 8.57 12.16
C GLU A 18 -4.21 7.10 11.85
N ILE A 19 -4.73 6.40 12.85
CA ILE A 19 -5.11 5.00 12.75
C ILE A 19 -6.52 4.85 13.31
N VAL A 20 -7.41 4.15 12.60
CA VAL A 20 -8.68 3.71 13.19
C VAL A 20 -8.62 2.23 13.50
N VAL A 21 -8.82 1.91 14.77
CA VAL A 21 -8.91 0.54 15.27
C VAL A 21 -10.36 0.19 15.56
N GLU A 22 -10.73 -1.07 15.35
CA GLU A 22 -12.03 -1.60 15.70
C GLU A 22 -11.89 -2.63 16.81
N MET A 23 -12.21 -2.22 18.04
CA MET A 23 -12.24 -3.08 19.21
C MET A 23 -13.50 -3.94 19.18
N THR A 24 -13.33 -5.25 19.08
CA THR A 24 -14.40 -6.23 18.99
C THR A 24 -14.18 -7.34 20.02
N GLN A 25 -15.18 -8.22 20.20
CA GLN A 25 -15.01 -9.44 21.00
C GLN A 25 -13.84 -10.31 20.52
N SER A 26 -13.55 -10.29 19.21
CA SER A 26 -12.47 -11.09 18.62
C SER A 26 -11.08 -10.47 18.75
N THR A 27 -10.98 -9.14 18.78
CA THR A 27 -9.71 -8.41 18.85
C THR A 27 -9.35 -7.98 20.28
N GLY A 28 -10.33 -8.01 21.19
CA GLY A 28 -10.17 -7.56 22.57
C GLY A 28 -10.27 -6.04 22.73
N LEU A 29 -10.10 -5.60 23.96
CA LEU A 29 -10.12 -4.19 24.37
C LEU A 29 -8.73 -3.63 24.66
N TYR A 30 -7.69 -4.46 24.58
CA TYR A 30 -6.31 -4.03 24.80
C TYR A 30 -5.57 -3.93 23.48
N LEU A 31 -4.87 -2.83 23.29
CA LEU A 31 -4.06 -2.56 22.11
C LEU A 31 -2.66 -2.16 22.54
N LYS A 32 -1.67 -2.65 21.79
CA LYS A 32 -0.28 -2.33 22.00
C LYS A 32 0.38 -1.95 20.69
N PHE A 33 1.16 -0.88 20.74
CA PHE A 33 2.03 -0.45 19.66
C PHE A 33 3.48 -0.40 20.10
N VAL A 34 4.37 -0.49 19.12
CA VAL A 34 5.77 -0.12 19.21
C VAL A 34 5.99 1.06 18.29
N PHE A 35 6.65 2.11 18.78
CA PHE A 35 6.93 3.32 18.02
C PHE A 35 8.30 3.90 18.40
N ASN A 36 8.78 4.88 17.64
CA ASN A 36 10.02 5.61 17.93
C ASN A 36 9.95 7.07 17.42
N ALA A 37 10.65 8.00 18.08
CA ALA A 37 10.79 9.40 17.68
C ALA A 37 12.26 9.84 17.47
N ALA A 38 12.87 9.36 16.39
CA ALA A 38 14.28 9.65 16.08
C ALA A 38 14.62 11.10 15.67
N ASP A 39 13.72 12.09 15.81
CA ASP A 39 13.95 13.47 15.33
C ASP A 39 13.80 14.57 16.39
N GLY A 40 13.84 14.23 17.68
CA GLY A 40 13.90 15.24 18.74
C GLY A 40 12.54 15.82 19.14
N ARG A 41 11.44 15.35 18.55
CA ARG A 41 10.09 15.83 18.85
C ARG A 41 9.46 15.07 20.01
N ASP A 42 8.63 15.77 20.76
CA ASP A 42 7.78 15.16 21.77
C ASP A 42 6.72 14.29 21.12
N VAL A 43 6.54 13.10 21.67
CA VAL A 43 5.49 12.17 21.26
C VAL A 43 4.27 12.37 22.13
N ARG A 44 3.13 12.54 21.46
CA ARG A 44 1.82 12.51 22.08
C ARG A 44 0.95 11.48 21.38
N ILE A 45 0.19 10.71 22.15
CA ILE A 45 -0.77 9.74 21.62
C ILE A 45 -2.14 10.15 22.14
N SER A 46 -3.08 10.43 21.23
CA SER A 46 -4.50 10.52 21.58
C SER A 46 -5.16 9.20 21.22
N TRP A 47 -5.80 8.54 22.18
CA TRP A 47 -6.36 7.20 22.01
C TRP A 47 -7.78 7.19 21.42
N GLY A 48 -8.38 8.37 21.22
CA GLY A 48 -9.70 8.50 20.59
C GLY A 48 -10.90 8.19 21.50
N ASP A 49 -10.67 7.89 22.78
CA ASP A 49 -11.70 7.71 23.82
C ASP A 49 -11.71 8.86 24.85
N GLY A 50 -11.01 9.95 24.55
CA GLY A 50 -10.82 11.10 25.44
C GLY A 50 -9.52 11.04 26.25
N SER A 51 -8.84 9.89 26.31
CA SER A 51 -7.53 9.76 26.97
C SER A 51 -6.36 10.10 26.02
N ALA A 52 -5.22 10.43 26.62
CA ALA A 52 -3.98 10.69 25.89
C ALA A 52 -2.74 10.40 26.75
N ASP A 53 -1.66 10.00 26.09
CA ASP A 53 -0.32 9.90 26.67
C ASP A 53 0.59 11.03 26.17
N GLU A 54 1.28 11.70 27.08
CA GLU A 54 2.30 12.72 26.80
C GLU A 54 3.67 12.16 27.15
N LEU A 55 4.30 11.51 26.18
CA LEU A 55 5.51 10.70 26.40
C LEU A 55 6.80 11.53 26.31
N GLY A 56 6.71 12.77 25.83
CA GLY A 56 7.87 13.64 25.60
C GLY A 56 8.82 13.06 24.54
N PHE A 57 10.09 13.43 24.62
CA PHE A 57 11.12 12.96 23.69
C PHE A 57 11.47 11.47 23.89
N VAL A 58 11.44 10.71 22.79
CA VAL A 58 11.72 9.26 22.79
C VAL A 58 12.83 8.92 21.78
N SER A 59 14.03 8.58 22.26
CA SER A 59 15.22 8.33 21.41
C SER A 59 15.39 6.89 20.91
N SER A 60 14.66 5.93 21.46
CA SER A 60 14.73 4.50 21.11
C SER A 60 13.32 3.93 20.84
N ASP A 61 13.22 2.66 20.42
CA ASP A 61 11.90 2.03 20.29
C ASP A 61 11.21 1.97 21.66
N MET A 62 9.96 2.41 21.71
CA MET A 62 9.12 2.40 22.90
C MET A 62 7.85 1.61 22.61
N SER A 63 7.42 0.81 23.59
CA SER A 63 6.10 0.18 23.58
C SER A 63 5.12 1.06 24.34
N CYS A 64 3.96 1.32 23.76
CA CYS A 64 2.80 1.89 24.45
C CYS A 64 1.61 0.95 24.29
N GLY A 65 0.69 0.99 25.24
CA GLY A 65 -0.54 0.22 25.14
C GLY A 65 -1.66 0.88 25.90
N HIS A 66 -2.88 0.60 25.46
CA HIS A 66 -4.10 1.21 25.98
C HIS A 66 -5.21 0.17 26.10
N THR A 67 -6.00 0.28 27.16
CA THR A 67 -7.18 -0.56 27.39
C THR A 67 -8.44 0.29 27.25
N TYR A 68 -9.29 -0.06 26.29
CA TYR A 68 -10.57 0.58 26.06
C TYR A 68 -11.64 0.02 27.02
N LEU A 69 -12.56 0.88 27.46
CA LEU A 69 -13.66 0.47 28.36
C LEU A 69 -14.85 -0.16 27.63
N ALA A 70 -14.92 -0.03 26.30
CA ALA A 70 -16.02 -0.54 25.49
C ALA A 70 -15.54 -1.02 24.11
N TYR A 71 -16.31 -1.89 23.48
CA TYR A 71 -16.11 -2.22 22.07
C TYR A 71 -16.55 -1.04 21.20
N GLY A 72 -15.85 -0.81 20.09
CA GLY A 72 -16.12 0.34 19.24
C GLY A 72 -14.99 0.65 18.27
N LYS A 73 -15.22 1.67 17.45
CA LYS A 73 -14.21 2.23 16.56
C LYS A 73 -13.56 3.44 17.22
N TYR A 74 -12.24 3.43 17.28
CA TYR A 74 -11.45 4.48 17.93
C TYR A 74 -10.44 5.06 16.95
N ARG A 75 -10.37 6.39 16.89
CA ARG A 75 -9.43 7.14 16.07
C ARG A 75 -8.23 7.52 16.93
N ILE A 76 -7.10 6.86 16.69
CA ILE A 76 -5.85 7.09 17.39
C ILE A 76 -5.00 8.06 16.58
N VAL A 77 -4.47 9.08 17.26
CA VAL A 77 -3.58 10.06 16.65
C VAL A 77 -2.24 10.01 17.36
N PHE A 78 -1.19 9.63 16.63
CA PHE A 78 0.19 9.78 17.08
C PHE A 78 0.73 11.09 16.56
N SER A 79 1.21 11.96 17.44
CA SER A 79 1.95 13.18 17.10
C SER A 79 3.43 12.98 17.44
N GLY A 80 4.35 13.39 16.56
CA GLY A 80 5.80 13.26 16.79
C GLY A 80 6.38 11.87 16.57
N ALA A 81 5.56 10.82 16.39
CA ALA A 81 6.05 9.48 16.09
C ALA A 81 6.59 9.37 14.64
N ARG A 82 7.76 8.76 14.48
CA ARG A 82 8.44 8.52 13.20
C ARG A 82 8.35 7.07 12.72
N SER A 83 7.78 6.16 13.51
CA SER A 83 7.44 4.82 13.05
C SER A 83 6.47 4.20 14.03
N ILE A 84 5.56 3.38 13.54
CA ILE A 84 4.55 2.70 14.35
C ILE A 84 4.39 1.28 13.80
N GLY A 85 4.27 0.32 14.70
CA GLY A 85 3.97 -1.08 14.41
C GLY A 85 3.40 -1.78 15.64
N PHE A 86 3.15 -3.09 15.55
CA PHE A 86 2.50 -3.85 16.63
C PHE A 86 3.44 -4.69 17.50
N ARG A 87 4.69 -4.94 17.07
CA ARG A 87 5.66 -5.78 17.81
C ARG A 87 7.11 -5.30 17.67
N ASN A 88 7.96 -5.72 18.62
CA ASN A 88 9.38 -5.41 18.70
C ASN A 88 10.18 -5.90 17.48
N LEU A 89 11.26 -5.19 17.18
CA LEU A 89 12.04 -5.28 15.94
C LEU A 89 13.19 -6.29 15.99
N ASP A 90 12.89 -7.55 16.29
CA ASP A 90 13.93 -8.59 16.44
C ASP A 90 14.41 -9.22 15.12
N GLY A 91 13.88 -8.77 13.97
CA GLY A 91 14.33 -9.25 12.66
C GLY A 91 13.92 -10.68 12.31
N GLN A 92 12.99 -11.29 13.04
CA GLN A 92 12.53 -12.65 12.73
C GLN A 92 11.48 -12.68 11.60
N SER A 93 11.41 -13.79 10.86
CA SER A 93 10.31 -14.04 9.90
C SER A 93 9.01 -14.27 10.66
N GLN A 94 8.00 -13.43 10.46
CA GLN A 94 6.76 -13.49 11.24
C GLN A 94 5.50 -13.45 10.33
N TYR A 95 4.28 -13.57 10.87
CA TYR A 95 3.00 -13.40 10.15
C TYR A 95 2.16 -12.34 10.88
N SER A 96 1.57 -11.36 10.16
CA SER A 96 1.04 -10.09 10.71
C SER A 96 -0.46 -10.14 11.08
N TYR A 97 -0.87 -11.09 11.95
CA TYR A 97 -2.24 -11.05 12.49
C TYR A 97 -2.47 -9.86 13.44
N ASP A 98 -1.41 -9.21 13.91
CA ASP A 98 -1.51 -8.11 14.87
C ASP A 98 -2.16 -6.85 14.26
N ALA A 99 -1.99 -6.66 12.95
CA ALA A 99 -2.65 -5.57 12.21
C ALA A 99 -4.13 -5.86 11.89
N ALA A 100 -4.66 -7.03 12.27
CA ALA A 100 -6.06 -7.39 11.98
C ALA A 100 -7.08 -6.47 12.66
N ILE A 101 -6.70 -5.70 13.68
CA ILE A 101 -7.58 -4.74 14.36
C ILE A 101 -7.76 -3.41 13.59
N LEU A 102 -6.90 -3.14 12.61
CA LEU A 102 -6.93 -1.90 11.85
C LEU A 102 -8.07 -1.90 10.84
N SER A 103 -8.78 -0.78 10.74
CA SER A 103 -9.80 -0.55 9.70
C SER A 103 -9.44 0.59 8.74
N PHE A 104 -8.66 1.56 9.21
CA PHE A 104 -8.16 2.65 8.38
C PHE A 104 -6.77 3.07 8.87
N VAL A 105 -5.90 3.40 7.92
CA VAL A 105 -4.57 3.92 8.19
C VAL A 105 -4.32 5.11 7.27
N ASP A 106 -4.04 6.26 7.89
CA ASP A 106 -3.64 7.47 7.20
C ASP A 106 -2.23 7.88 7.64
N TYR A 107 -1.30 7.65 6.72
CA TYR A 107 0.07 8.12 6.77
C TYR A 107 0.26 9.35 5.88
N SER A 108 -0.67 10.31 5.90
CA SER A 108 -0.53 11.62 5.25
C SER A 108 0.70 12.42 5.68
N GLY A 109 1.37 12.02 6.76
CA GLY A 109 2.74 12.45 7.06
C GLY A 109 3.81 11.86 6.12
N ASP A 110 5.07 11.94 6.54
CA ASP A 110 6.23 11.59 5.70
C ASP A 110 6.68 10.12 5.86
N ILE A 111 5.75 9.15 5.82
CA ILE A 111 6.17 7.76 5.63
C ILE A 111 6.86 7.66 4.25
N ILE A 112 8.06 7.10 4.18
CA ILE A 112 8.81 6.89 2.94
C ILE A 112 8.82 5.44 2.48
N GLY A 113 8.38 4.50 3.32
CA GLY A 113 8.28 3.11 2.90
C GLY A 113 7.66 2.23 3.97
N SER A 114 7.13 1.09 3.54
CA SER A 114 6.61 0.06 4.42
C SER A 114 7.32 -1.26 4.14
N ARG A 115 7.69 -1.98 5.18
CA ARG A 115 8.51 -3.19 5.03
C ARG A 115 7.67 -4.45 4.81
N SER A 116 8.34 -5.51 4.37
CA SER A 116 7.70 -6.75 3.92
C SER A 116 6.76 -7.34 4.97
N GLY A 117 5.49 -7.50 4.57
CA GLY A 117 4.43 -8.09 5.38
C GLY A 117 4.03 -7.29 6.63
N ALA A 118 4.18 -5.97 6.65
CA ALA A 118 3.76 -5.15 7.78
C ALA A 118 2.23 -5.24 7.99
N PHE A 119 1.45 -5.25 6.91
CA PHE A 119 -0.02 -5.35 6.95
C PHE A 119 -0.57 -6.71 6.49
N LYS A 120 0.26 -7.74 6.35
CA LYS A 120 -0.15 -9.02 5.77
C LYS A 120 -1.26 -9.67 6.60
N LYS A 121 -2.43 -9.93 6.00
CA LYS A 121 -3.65 -10.39 6.69
C LYS A 121 -4.23 -9.39 7.69
N ALA A 122 -4.09 -8.09 7.46
CA ALA A 122 -4.91 -7.08 8.13
C ALA A 122 -6.36 -7.16 7.62
N VAL A 123 -7.10 -8.18 8.07
CA VAL A 123 -8.41 -8.57 7.52
C VAL A 123 -9.52 -7.54 7.74
N ASN A 124 -9.33 -6.57 8.65
CA ASN A 124 -10.27 -5.47 8.83
C ASN A 124 -9.87 -4.19 8.09
N LEU A 125 -8.64 -4.10 7.54
CA LEU A 125 -8.14 -2.88 6.92
C LEU A 125 -8.94 -2.59 5.65
N GLU A 126 -9.67 -1.47 5.62
CA GLU A 126 -10.52 -1.09 4.49
C GLU A 126 -9.87 -0.06 3.57
N ARG A 127 -9.02 0.81 4.12
CA ARG A 127 -8.41 1.91 3.37
C ARG A 127 -7.04 2.27 3.91
N PHE A 128 -6.12 2.53 2.99
CA PHE A 128 -4.74 2.89 3.28
C PHE A 128 -4.32 4.12 2.48
N ILE A 129 -3.82 5.15 3.18
CA ILE A 129 -3.37 6.41 2.59
C ILE A 129 -1.92 6.65 3.00
N ALA A 130 -1.02 6.88 2.03
CA ALA A 130 0.38 7.18 2.29
C ALA A 130 1.00 7.99 1.12
N PRO A 131 0.68 9.29 0.99
CA PRO A 131 1.11 10.13 -0.12
C PRO A 131 2.64 10.18 -0.30
N ASN A 132 3.42 10.16 0.77
CA ASN A 132 4.88 10.28 0.66
C ASN A 132 5.63 8.94 0.54
N CYS A 133 4.90 7.81 0.57
CA CYS A 133 5.48 6.47 0.61
C CYS A 133 6.17 6.15 -0.72
N ARG A 134 7.45 5.77 -0.66
CA ARG A 134 8.32 5.47 -1.81
C ARG A 134 8.38 4.02 -2.22
N TRP A 135 8.08 3.10 -1.32
CA TRP A 135 8.14 1.67 -1.60
C TRP A 135 7.33 0.88 -0.58
N MET A 136 6.78 -0.24 -1.02
CA MET A 136 6.05 -1.17 -0.16
C MET A 136 6.64 -2.56 -0.30
N GLY A 137 7.05 -3.14 0.81
CA GLY A 137 7.78 -4.40 0.87
C GLY A 137 7.00 -5.58 0.31
N GLN A 138 7.70 -6.71 0.23
CA GLN A 138 7.15 -7.96 -0.29
C GLN A 138 5.95 -8.39 0.54
N ARG A 139 4.82 -8.71 -0.12
CA ARG A 139 3.58 -9.17 0.51
C ARG A 139 3.04 -8.26 1.62
N ASP A 140 3.30 -6.96 1.55
CA ASP A 140 2.96 -6.03 2.62
C ASP A 140 1.48 -6.05 3.00
N PHE A 141 0.59 -5.98 2.02
CA PHE A 141 -0.87 -6.02 2.20
C PHE A 141 -1.47 -7.36 1.75
N ALA A 142 -0.64 -8.40 1.56
CA ALA A 142 -1.16 -9.66 1.04
C ALA A 142 -2.27 -10.22 1.95
N TYR A 143 -3.38 -10.67 1.34
CA TYR A 143 -4.56 -11.21 2.00
C TYR A 143 -5.34 -10.22 2.89
N CYS A 144 -5.22 -8.91 2.67
CA CYS A 144 -6.12 -7.91 3.27
C CYS A 144 -7.50 -7.97 2.60
N SER A 145 -8.35 -8.88 3.07
CA SER A 145 -9.63 -9.24 2.42
C SER A 145 -10.70 -8.15 2.43
N LYS A 146 -10.56 -7.10 3.24
CA LYS A 146 -11.46 -5.94 3.26
C LYS A 146 -10.87 -4.67 2.67
N LEU A 147 -9.61 -4.67 2.24
CA LEU A 147 -8.94 -3.47 1.71
C LEU A 147 -9.58 -3.09 0.38
N LYS A 148 -10.26 -1.94 0.32
CA LYS A 148 -11.03 -1.43 -0.83
C LYS A 148 -10.27 -0.38 -1.62
N GLU A 149 -9.56 0.51 -0.94
CA GLU A 149 -8.86 1.64 -1.56
C GLU A 149 -7.44 1.80 -1.00
N VAL A 150 -6.49 1.98 -1.91
CA VAL A 150 -5.10 2.33 -1.59
C VAL A 150 -4.72 3.59 -2.34
N LEU A 151 -4.29 4.62 -1.60
CA LEU A 151 -3.78 5.87 -2.14
C LEU A 151 -2.33 6.07 -1.69
N ILE A 152 -1.40 5.88 -2.61
CA ILE A 152 0.02 6.20 -2.42
C ILE A 152 0.32 7.43 -3.27
N GLY A 153 1.26 8.29 -2.91
CA GLY A 153 1.63 9.41 -3.81
C GLY A 153 2.75 9.01 -4.74
N ARG A 154 3.88 8.51 -4.22
CA ARG A 154 5.03 8.17 -5.07
C ARG A 154 5.57 6.77 -4.83
N ASN A 155 4.99 5.73 -5.41
CA ASN A 155 5.50 4.37 -5.22
C ASN A 155 6.59 3.97 -6.23
N ASP A 156 7.86 4.25 -5.92
CA ASP A 156 8.98 3.88 -6.80
C ASP A 156 9.08 2.34 -7.00
N ILE A 157 8.71 1.53 -5.99
CA ILE A 157 8.83 0.05 -6.05
C ILE A 157 7.65 -0.67 -5.36
N CYS A 158 6.88 -1.43 -6.14
CA CYS A 158 5.93 -2.45 -5.69
C CYS A 158 6.61 -3.83 -5.69
N TYR A 159 7.00 -4.36 -4.53
CA TYR A 159 7.64 -5.68 -4.42
C TYR A 159 6.68 -6.85 -4.66
N ASP A 160 7.23 -8.07 -4.73
CA ASP A 160 6.46 -9.27 -5.05
C ASP A 160 5.22 -9.42 -4.15
N GLY A 161 4.06 -9.52 -4.78
CA GLY A 161 2.79 -9.80 -4.10
C GLY A 161 2.34 -8.74 -3.10
N THR A 162 2.78 -7.47 -3.20
CA THR A 162 2.43 -6.42 -2.24
C THR A 162 0.93 -6.38 -1.92
N PHE A 163 0.04 -6.51 -2.91
CA PHE A 163 -1.42 -6.56 -2.74
C PHE A 163 -2.03 -7.93 -3.10
N GLN A 164 -1.24 -9.00 -3.07
CA GLN A 164 -1.69 -10.35 -3.45
C GLN A 164 -2.93 -10.77 -2.65
N TYR A 165 -3.99 -11.19 -3.34
CA TYR A 165 -5.27 -11.62 -2.77
C TYR A 165 -5.97 -10.58 -1.88
N CYS A 166 -5.79 -9.28 -2.16
CA CYS A 166 -6.70 -8.24 -1.64
C CYS A 166 -8.03 -8.30 -2.40
N SER A 167 -8.86 -9.30 -2.09
CA SER A 167 -10.05 -9.64 -2.89
C SER A 167 -11.12 -8.55 -2.93
N ALA A 168 -11.12 -7.63 -1.97
CA ALA A 168 -12.00 -6.46 -1.93
C ALA A 168 -11.40 -5.19 -2.56
N LEU A 169 -10.15 -5.19 -3.02
CA LEU A 169 -9.51 -4.01 -3.56
C LEU A 169 -10.22 -3.60 -4.84
N GLU A 170 -10.77 -2.38 -4.87
CA GLU A 170 -11.53 -1.85 -6.00
C GLU A 170 -10.70 -0.83 -6.77
N LYS A 171 -9.86 -0.05 -6.06
CA LYS A 171 -9.08 1.05 -6.60
C LYS A 171 -7.71 1.13 -5.96
N TYR A 172 -6.68 1.27 -6.79
CA TYR A 172 -5.34 1.65 -6.36
C TYR A 172 -4.90 2.89 -7.14
N THR A 173 -4.36 3.89 -6.45
CA THR A 173 -3.93 5.16 -7.04
C THR A 173 -2.57 5.58 -6.53
N THR A 174 -1.71 5.99 -7.46
CA THR A 174 -0.42 6.61 -7.21
C THR A 174 0.01 7.52 -8.35
N GLU A 175 0.81 8.54 -8.03
CA GLU A 175 1.38 9.48 -9.02
C GLU A 175 2.55 8.84 -9.77
N THR A 176 3.26 7.90 -9.13
CA THR A 176 4.26 7.04 -9.79
C THR A 176 4.17 5.61 -9.28
N THR A 177 4.36 4.66 -10.18
CA THR A 177 4.55 3.24 -9.89
C THR A 177 5.78 2.77 -10.65
N GLY A 178 6.99 3.04 -10.13
CA GLY A 178 8.23 2.79 -10.87
C GLY A 178 8.34 1.33 -11.34
N THR A 179 8.80 0.43 -10.47
CA THR A 179 8.91 -0.99 -10.79
C THR A 179 7.84 -1.80 -10.05
N CYS A 180 6.99 -2.51 -10.81
CA CYS A 180 6.15 -3.57 -10.29
C CYS A 180 6.85 -4.92 -10.48
N TRP A 181 7.06 -5.61 -9.36
CA TRP A 181 7.56 -6.99 -9.34
C TRP A 181 6.42 -7.98 -9.59
N SER A 182 6.55 -9.27 -9.27
CA SER A 182 5.56 -10.27 -9.68
C SER A 182 4.38 -10.35 -8.71
N TYR A 183 3.21 -10.71 -9.21
CA TYR A 183 2.00 -11.00 -8.44
C TYR A 183 1.42 -9.81 -7.65
N VAL A 184 1.80 -8.57 -7.97
CA VAL A 184 1.50 -7.38 -7.15
C VAL A 184 0.00 -7.28 -6.85
N TRP A 185 -0.86 -7.46 -7.85
CA TRP A 185 -2.33 -7.45 -7.70
C TRP A 185 -2.99 -8.80 -7.97
N GLN A 186 -2.22 -9.91 -7.96
CA GLN A 186 -2.77 -11.23 -8.24
C GLN A 186 -3.94 -11.54 -7.30
N GLY A 187 -5.08 -11.97 -7.86
CA GLY A 187 -6.27 -12.33 -7.08
C GLY A 187 -7.04 -11.15 -6.50
N CYS A 188 -6.77 -9.91 -6.91
CA CYS A 188 -7.61 -8.76 -6.57
C CYS A 188 -8.92 -8.80 -7.38
N THR A 189 -9.85 -9.64 -6.94
CA THR A 189 -11.05 -9.99 -7.73
C THR A 189 -12.02 -8.84 -7.96
N LYS A 190 -12.01 -7.79 -7.13
CA LYS A 190 -12.88 -6.62 -7.29
C LYS A 190 -12.18 -5.41 -7.92
N LEU A 191 -10.91 -5.53 -8.28
CA LEU A 191 -10.12 -4.41 -8.76
C LEU A 191 -10.67 -3.96 -10.10
N LYS A 192 -11.10 -2.69 -10.19
CA LYS A 192 -11.68 -2.10 -11.40
C LYS A 192 -10.74 -1.07 -12.01
N GLU A 193 -10.07 -0.29 -11.16
CA GLU A 193 -9.28 0.88 -11.56
C GLU A 193 -7.87 0.85 -10.97
N LEU A 194 -6.87 0.99 -11.84
CA LEU A 194 -5.47 1.22 -11.48
C LEU A 194 -4.98 2.53 -12.05
N ARG A 195 -4.69 3.51 -11.19
CA ARG A 195 -4.04 4.76 -11.58
C ARG A 195 -2.59 4.68 -11.15
N LEU A 196 -1.70 4.40 -12.10
CA LEU A 196 -0.31 4.05 -11.82
C LEU A 196 0.66 5.21 -12.06
N GLY A 197 0.21 6.24 -12.78
CA GLY A 197 1.04 7.39 -13.10
C GLY A 197 2.18 6.98 -14.04
N SER A 198 3.43 7.24 -13.63
CA SER A 198 4.62 6.75 -14.36
C SER A 198 4.95 5.29 -14.04
N VAL A 199 5.09 4.46 -15.07
CA VAL A 199 5.48 3.05 -14.94
C VAL A 199 6.76 2.75 -15.71
N TYR A 200 7.73 2.11 -15.05
CA TYR A 200 8.97 1.62 -15.68
C TYR A 200 8.85 0.15 -16.12
N GLN A 201 8.27 -0.71 -15.28
CA GLN A 201 8.20 -2.15 -15.52
C GLN A 201 7.02 -2.81 -14.82
N PHE A 202 6.41 -3.80 -15.50
CA PHE A 202 5.64 -4.89 -14.90
C PHE A 202 6.39 -6.20 -15.02
N ALA A 203 6.34 -7.02 -13.97
CA ALA A 203 6.83 -8.39 -14.03
C ALA A 203 5.67 -9.34 -14.42
N THR A 204 5.77 -10.61 -14.02
CA THR A 204 4.81 -11.63 -14.43
C THR A 204 3.63 -11.75 -13.47
N ARG A 205 2.45 -12.03 -14.02
CA ARG A 205 1.25 -12.49 -13.28
C ARG A 205 0.65 -11.48 -12.29
N ASP A 206 0.91 -10.19 -12.49
CA ASP A 206 0.35 -9.12 -11.66
C ASP A 206 -1.17 -9.06 -11.70
N PHE A 207 -1.77 -9.47 -12.82
CA PHE A 207 -3.23 -9.46 -13.05
C PHE A 207 -3.82 -10.88 -13.16
N ASP A 208 -3.09 -11.91 -12.74
CA ASP A 208 -3.68 -13.25 -12.65
C ASP A 208 -4.87 -13.23 -11.68
N ASN A 209 -6.02 -13.77 -12.09
CA ASN A 209 -7.26 -13.78 -11.30
C ASN A 209 -7.76 -12.38 -10.90
N THR A 210 -7.63 -11.37 -11.78
CA THR A 210 -8.25 -10.03 -11.63
C THR A 210 -9.35 -9.78 -12.69
N PRO A 211 -10.43 -10.59 -12.71
CA PRO A 211 -11.40 -10.61 -13.81
C PRO A 211 -12.15 -9.28 -14.02
N ASN A 212 -12.26 -8.44 -12.98
CA ASN A 212 -13.01 -7.18 -13.02
C ASN A 212 -12.15 -5.96 -13.35
N LEU A 213 -10.87 -6.13 -13.68
CA LEU A 213 -9.99 -5.01 -14.02
C LEU A 213 -10.42 -4.40 -15.36
N MET A 214 -10.91 -3.16 -15.32
CA MET A 214 -11.48 -2.47 -16.47
C MET A 214 -10.57 -1.38 -17.01
N ASP A 215 -9.87 -0.66 -16.13
CA ASP A 215 -9.12 0.53 -16.53
C ASP A 215 -7.78 0.63 -15.82
N ILE A 216 -6.73 0.90 -16.59
CA ILE A 216 -5.36 1.15 -16.13
C ILE A 216 -4.89 2.47 -16.75
N TRP A 217 -4.55 3.45 -15.92
CA TRP A 217 -4.00 4.74 -16.34
C TRP A 217 -2.48 4.76 -16.16
N ILE A 218 -1.77 4.98 -17.28
CA ILE A 218 -0.31 5.13 -17.36
C ILE A 218 -0.04 6.51 -17.98
N SER A 219 0.18 7.51 -17.14
CA SER A 219 0.15 8.92 -17.54
C SER A 219 1.46 9.43 -18.14
N ASP A 220 2.45 8.57 -18.36
CA ASP A 220 3.76 8.94 -18.90
C ASP A 220 4.14 8.15 -20.17
N LYS A 221 3.22 7.38 -20.74
CA LYS A 221 3.42 6.59 -21.95
C LYS A 221 2.35 6.84 -23.00
N THR A 222 2.73 6.86 -24.26
CA THR A 222 1.79 6.80 -25.38
C THR A 222 1.18 5.40 -25.51
N ILE A 223 0.06 5.26 -26.21
CA ILE A 223 -0.53 3.94 -26.49
C ILE A 223 0.41 3.04 -27.28
N ASP A 224 1.23 3.61 -28.17
CA ASP A 224 2.22 2.86 -28.93
C ASP A 224 3.33 2.31 -28.00
N GLN A 225 3.74 3.08 -26.98
CA GLN A 225 4.69 2.62 -25.96
C GLN A 225 4.07 1.54 -25.04
N ILE A 226 2.77 1.63 -24.75
CA ILE A 226 2.04 0.62 -23.97
C ILE A 226 1.93 -0.70 -24.74
N GLN A 227 1.65 -0.63 -26.04
CA GLN A 227 1.51 -1.82 -26.91
C GLN A 227 2.84 -2.49 -27.28
N GLN A 228 3.97 -1.79 -27.11
CA GLN A 228 5.28 -2.33 -27.46
C GLN A 228 5.59 -3.59 -26.64
N LYS A 229 5.66 -4.73 -27.33
CA LYS A 229 6.24 -5.97 -26.79
C LYS A 229 7.74 -5.78 -26.70
N ALA A 230 8.28 -5.57 -25.50
CA ALA A 230 9.71 -5.29 -25.35
C ALA A 230 10.59 -6.45 -25.87
N ALA A 231 11.54 -6.12 -26.75
CA ALA A 231 12.90 -6.67 -26.70
C ALA A 231 13.87 -5.68 -26.03
N SER A 232 13.64 -4.37 -26.15
CA SER A 232 14.26 -3.32 -25.35
C SER A 232 13.58 -1.97 -25.61
N GLY A 233 12.80 -1.46 -24.64
CA GLY A 233 12.30 -0.08 -24.66
C GLY A 233 10.86 0.09 -24.16
N ASN A 234 10.75 0.49 -22.89
CA ASN A 234 9.68 1.32 -22.29
C ASN A 234 8.45 0.73 -21.59
N ILE A 235 8.23 -0.58 -21.59
CA ILE A 235 7.85 -1.31 -20.37
C ILE A 235 8.67 -2.57 -20.47
N VAL A 236 9.83 -2.60 -19.79
CA VAL A 236 10.66 -3.81 -19.83
C VAL A 236 9.79 -4.89 -19.20
N ALA A 237 9.36 -5.84 -20.01
CA ALA A 237 8.83 -7.08 -19.51
C ALA A 237 9.94 -7.78 -18.73
N GLY A 238 10.10 -7.44 -17.45
CA GLY A 238 10.95 -8.21 -16.58
C GLY A 238 10.43 -9.64 -16.56
N TYR A 239 11.33 -10.61 -16.73
CA TYR A 239 11.00 -12.03 -16.63
C TYR A 239 9.89 -12.52 -17.59
N GLY A 240 9.90 -12.10 -18.85
CA GLY A 240 9.04 -12.72 -19.87
C GLY A 240 7.56 -12.35 -19.78
N ALA A 241 7.23 -11.26 -19.08
CA ALA A 241 5.91 -10.66 -19.15
C ALA A 241 5.60 -10.26 -20.62
N ARG A 242 4.36 -10.39 -21.09
CA ARG A 242 3.98 -9.96 -22.44
C ARG A 242 2.78 -9.06 -22.30
N PHE A 243 2.75 -7.93 -22.99
CA PHE A 243 1.50 -7.19 -23.16
C PHE A 243 0.40 -8.17 -23.59
N PRO A 244 -0.77 -8.22 -22.90
CA PRO A 244 -1.30 -7.26 -21.90
C PRO A 244 -1.15 -7.65 -20.41
N TRP A 245 -0.06 -8.32 -20.03
CA TRP A 245 0.29 -8.70 -18.65
C TRP A 245 -0.77 -9.53 -17.92
N ASN A 246 -1.51 -10.36 -18.67
CA ASN A 246 -2.65 -11.17 -18.19
C ASN A 246 -3.84 -10.37 -17.67
N ALA A 247 -3.97 -9.08 -18.03
CA ALA A 247 -5.19 -8.33 -17.79
C ALA A 247 -6.38 -8.92 -18.57
N ASN A 248 -7.60 -8.69 -18.09
CA ASN A 248 -8.84 -9.00 -18.80
C ASN A 248 -8.79 -8.41 -20.23
N SER A 249 -9.22 -9.15 -21.25
CA SER A 249 -9.24 -8.69 -22.66
C SER A 249 -10.03 -7.39 -22.87
N ASN A 250 -11.02 -7.11 -22.02
CA ASN A 250 -11.80 -5.88 -22.03
C ASN A 250 -11.15 -4.71 -21.30
N CYS A 251 -10.02 -4.93 -20.61
CA CYS A 251 -9.30 -3.89 -19.88
C CYS A 251 -8.76 -2.83 -20.85
N ARG A 252 -8.95 -1.57 -20.49
CA ARG A 252 -8.48 -0.39 -21.22
C ARG A 252 -7.24 0.17 -20.55
N PHE A 253 -6.23 0.43 -21.34
CA PHE A 253 -5.03 1.15 -20.96
C PHE A 253 -5.13 2.57 -21.50
N HIS A 254 -5.08 3.55 -20.59
CA HIS A 254 -5.13 4.97 -20.90
C HIS A 254 -3.71 5.49 -20.88
N GLY A 255 -3.21 5.85 -22.06
CA GLY A 255 -1.92 6.51 -22.26
C GLY A 255 -2.08 8.03 -22.34
N THR A 256 -0.99 8.71 -22.67
CA THR A 256 -0.93 10.17 -22.83
C THR A 256 -1.63 10.67 -24.09
N ASP A 257 -1.73 9.83 -25.13
CA ASP A 257 -2.22 10.17 -26.46
C ASP A 257 -3.37 9.27 -26.95
N GLY A 258 -3.97 8.47 -26.06
CA GLY A 258 -5.12 7.65 -26.42
C GLY A 258 -5.48 6.54 -25.44
N ILE A 259 -6.35 5.64 -25.91
CA ILE A 259 -6.82 4.47 -25.17
C ILE A 259 -6.65 3.22 -26.02
N VAL A 260 -6.08 2.16 -25.45
CA VAL A 260 -5.90 0.85 -26.09
C VAL A 260 -6.44 -0.28 -25.21
N ARG A 261 -7.08 -1.28 -25.79
CA ARG A 261 -7.52 -2.49 -25.06
C ARG A 261 -6.36 -3.46 -24.85
N ALA A 262 -6.53 -4.35 -23.87
CA ALA A 262 -5.61 -5.45 -23.60
C ALA A 262 -5.37 -6.37 -24.81
N ASP A 263 -6.35 -6.55 -25.70
CA ASP A 263 -6.16 -7.30 -26.95
C ASP A 263 -5.31 -6.55 -28.01
N GLY A 264 -4.91 -5.31 -27.72
CA GLY A 264 -4.17 -4.43 -28.62
C GLY A 264 -5.04 -3.54 -29.51
N THR A 265 -6.37 -3.59 -29.39
CA THR A 265 -7.26 -2.73 -30.17
C THR A 265 -7.14 -1.28 -29.71
N VAL A 266 -6.73 -0.37 -30.59
CA VAL A 266 -6.77 1.07 -30.33
C VAL A 266 -8.22 1.55 -30.36
N LEU A 267 -8.70 2.14 -29.25
CA LEU A 267 -10.06 2.66 -29.13
C LEU A 267 -10.15 4.14 -29.49
N GLU A 268 -9.14 4.91 -29.09
CA GLU A 268 -9.12 6.35 -29.26
C GLU A 268 -7.68 6.84 -29.37
N ARG A 269 -7.46 7.88 -30.19
CA ARG A 269 -6.24 8.70 -30.15
C ARG A 269 -6.61 10.13 -29.86
N PHE A 270 -6.03 10.69 -28.81
CA PHE A 270 -6.14 12.10 -28.47
C PHE A 270 -5.29 12.87 -29.48
N ARG A 271 -5.90 13.80 -30.22
CA ARG A 271 -5.14 14.70 -31.09
C ARG A 271 -4.43 15.72 -30.20
N ASN A 272 -3.11 15.79 -30.28
CA ASN A 272 -2.38 16.92 -29.74
C ASN A 272 -2.78 18.16 -30.55
N ASN A 273 -3.43 19.14 -29.90
CA ASN A 273 -3.59 20.48 -30.44
C ASN A 273 -2.30 21.27 -30.27
#